data_AF-A0AAD0EBL1-F1
#
_entry.id   AF-A0AAD0EBL1-F1
#
_cell.length_a   1.000
_cell.length_b   1.000
_cell.length_c   1.000
_cell.angle_alpha   90.00
_cell.angle_beta   90.00
_cell.angle_gamma   90.00
#
_symmetry.space_group_name_H-M   'P 1'
#
loop_
_entity.id
_entity.type
_entity.pdbx_description
1 polymer ?
#
loop_
_entity_poly.entity_id
_entity_poly.type
_entity_poly.pdbx_seq_one_letter_code
_entity_poly.pdbx_strand_id
1 'polypeptide(L)'
;MPNSRFLDVTQMLDSKAAAIAALISDRGWQQLSPHERIGAAYDYVRDEILFGYNVADTRRASSVLADGYGQCNTKATLLMALLRALGIPCRLHGFTIDKSLQRGIVPELVYWMAPRNILHSWVEVRLDGQWINLEGFILDQQVLSSLQAAFPGRTSLCAYGAGTDCLQAPMVTWQGRDTYIQRTGINADLGVFDSPDAFFSEYEQALTGVRGWLYRNIIRHWMNHRVAAIRRGAVPTLPGDGNALMPDVPARVFTDR
;
A
#
# COMPACT_ATOMS: atom_id res chain seq x y z
N MET A 1 -8.65 22.20 20.82
CA MET A 1 -9.18 21.89 19.46
C MET A 1 -8.68 20.50 19.10
N PRO A 2 -9.52 19.56 18.64
CA PRO A 2 -8.99 18.32 18.08
C PRO A 2 -8.09 18.69 16.89
N ASN A 3 -6.84 18.24 16.90
CA ASN A 3 -5.76 18.61 15.97
C ASN A 3 -6.23 18.74 14.51
N SER A 4 -6.41 19.98 14.01
CA SER A 4 -6.90 20.26 12.66
C SER A 4 -5.97 19.70 11.57
N ARG A 5 -4.67 19.61 11.85
CA ARG A 5 -3.64 19.18 10.90
C ARG A 5 -3.86 17.80 10.28
N PHE A 6 -4.52 16.88 10.99
CA PHE A 6 -4.81 15.53 10.49
C PHE A 6 -6.01 15.48 9.52
N LEU A 7 -6.65 16.62 9.28
CA LEU A 7 -7.73 16.82 8.30
C LEU A 7 -7.32 17.80 7.18
N ASP A 8 -6.11 18.36 7.25
CA ASP A 8 -5.67 19.39 6.31
C ASP A 8 -5.55 18.83 4.89
N VAL A 9 -5.86 19.70 3.92
CA VAL A 9 -5.64 19.43 2.51
C VAL A 9 -4.18 19.72 2.19
N THR A 10 -3.56 18.83 1.44
CA THR A 10 -2.19 19.00 0.93
C THR A 10 -2.16 18.82 -0.59
N GLN A 11 -1.00 19.04 -1.23
CA GLN A 11 -0.89 18.91 -2.67
C GLN A 11 -1.07 17.45 -3.12
N MET A 12 -0.52 16.49 -2.40
CA MET A 12 -0.69 15.07 -2.74
C MET A 12 -2.04 14.53 -2.33
N LEU A 13 -2.57 14.92 -1.17
CA LEU A 13 -3.86 14.41 -0.72
C LEU A 13 -5.04 15.00 -1.49
N ASP A 14 -4.93 16.26 -1.91
CA ASP A 14 -5.92 16.97 -2.72
C ASP A 14 -7.39 16.61 -2.42
N SER A 15 -7.72 16.44 -1.14
CA SER A 15 -8.96 15.79 -0.67
C SER A 15 -10.24 16.56 -0.99
N LYS A 16 -10.10 17.82 -1.43
CA LYS A 16 -11.20 18.66 -1.94
C LYS A 16 -11.37 18.59 -3.46
N ALA A 17 -10.64 17.71 -4.16
CA ALA A 17 -10.79 17.51 -5.60
C ALA A 17 -12.21 17.04 -5.94
N ALA A 18 -12.76 17.53 -7.05
CA ALA A 18 -14.13 17.22 -7.48
C ALA A 18 -14.38 15.72 -7.64
N ALA A 19 -13.41 14.96 -8.16
CA ALA A 19 -13.52 13.52 -8.33
C ALA A 19 -13.63 12.76 -6.98
N ILE A 20 -12.91 13.22 -5.95
CA ILE A 20 -12.96 12.65 -4.59
C ILE A 20 -14.34 12.93 -3.97
N ALA A 21 -14.81 14.18 -4.08
CA ALA A 21 -16.12 14.57 -3.58
C ALA A 21 -17.26 13.82 -4.31
N ALA A 22 -17.15 13.66 -5.63
CA ALA A 22 -18.11 12.91 -6.43
C ALA A 22 -18.19 11.44 -6.00
N LEU A 23 -17.04 10.75 -5.86
CA LEU A 23 -17.02 9.37 -5.37
C LEU A 23 -17.70 9.23 -4.01
N ILE A 24 -17.38 10.11 -3.06
CA ILE A 24 -17.96 10.08 -1.70
C ILE A 24 -19.48 10.30 -1.74
N SER A 25 -19.94 11.23 -2.59
CA SER A 25 -21.36 11.52 -2.79
C SER A 25 -22.08 10.33 -3.41
N ASP A 26 -21.56 9.79 -4.51
CA ASP A 26 -22.15 8.67 -5.25
C ASP A 26 -22.27 7.41 -4.40
N ARG A 27 -21.33 7.21 -3.48
CA ARG A 27 -21.31 6.07 -2.56
C ARG A 27 -22.12 6.28 -1.28
N GLY A 28 -22.60 7.50 -1.02
CA GLY A 28 -23.34 7.81 0.21
C GLY A 28 -22.55 7.60 1.50
N TRP A 29 -21.22 7.79 1.46
CA TRP A 29 -20.39 7.50 2.63
C TRP A 29 -20.51 8.55 3.73
N GLN A 30 -20.91 9.78 3.42
CA GLN A 30 -21.10 10.83 4.44
C GLN A 30 -22.22 10.50 5.43
N GLN A 31 -23.20 9.67 5.05
CA GLN A 31 -24.30 9.28 5.94
C GLN A 31 -23.92 8.15 6.91
N LEU A 32 -22.77 7.49 6.70
CA LEU A 32 -22.31 6.38 7.52
C LEU A 32 -21.73 6.86 8.87
N SER A 33 -21.70 5.96 9.86
CA SER A 33 -20.96 6.19 11.11
C SER A 33 -19.44 6.28 10.87
N PRO A 34 -18.65 6.85 11.79
CA PRO A 34 -17.19 6.95 11.62
C PRO A 34 -16.50 5.61 11.34
N HIS A 35 -16.90 4.54 12.02
CA HIS A 35 -16.37 3.19 11.79
C HIS A 35 -16.68 2.67 10.38
N GLU A 36 -17.91 2.88 9.91
CA GLU A 36 -18.36 2.48 8.57
C GLU A 36 -17.72 3.33 7.46
N ARG A 37 -17.49 4.64 7.70
CA ARG A 37 -16.75 5.52 6.78
C ARG A 37 -15.33 5.02 6.55
N ILE A 38 -14.63 4.66 7.63
CA ILE A 38 -13.29 4.07 7.55
C ILE A 38 -13.34 2.78 6.74
N GLY A 39 -14.25 1.87 7.10
CA GLY A 39 -14.39 0.59 6.41
C GLY A 39 -14.68 0.74 4.92
N ALA A 40 -15.61 1.61 4.56
CA ALA A 40 -16.00 1.81 3.17
C ALA A 40 -14.87 2.41 2.31
N ALA A 41 -14.16 3.43 2.83
CA ALA A 41 -12.99 3.98 2.14
C ALA A 41 -11.84 2.95 2.06
N TYR A 42 -11.62 2.18 3.13
CA TYR A 42 -10.60 1.14 3.20
C TYR A 42 -10.87 0.02 2.19
N ASP A 43 -12.08 -0.55 2.18
CA ASP A 43 -12.46 -1.63 1.28
C ASP A 43 -12.44 -1.17 -0.18
N TYR A 44 -12.89 0.06 -0.47
CA TYR A 44 -12.78 0.65 -1.81
C TYR A 44 -11.32 0.74 -2.28
N VAL A 45 -10.43 1.28 -1.44
CA VAL A 45 -9.02 1.36 -1.82
C VAL A 45 -8.39 -0.04 -1.90
N ARG A 46 -8.80 -0.99 -1.06
CA ARG A 46 -8.28 -2.37 -1.14
C ARG A 46 -8.63 -3.02 -2.46
N ASP A 47 -9.92 -3.03 -2.81
CA ASP A 47 -10.45 -3.94 -3.83
C ASP A 47 -10.82 -3.26 -5.15
N GLU A 48 -11.18 -1.98 -5.14
CA GLU A 48 -11.56 -1.25 -6.36
C GLU A 48 -10.39 -0.46 -6.96
N ILE A 49 -9.42 -0.06 -6.15
CA ILE A 49 -8.14 0.50 -6.61
C ILE A 49 -7.14 -0.63 -6.71
N LEU A 50 -6.97 -1.18 -7.91
CA LEU A 50 -6.20 -2.41 -8.11
C LEU A 50 -4.74 -2.25 -7.64
N PHE A 51 -4.14 -3.33 -7.13
CA PHE A 51 -2.71 -3.33 -6.86
C PHE A 51 -1.91 -3.21 -8.17
N GLY A 52 -0.96 -2.28 -8.22
CA GLY A 52 -0.13 -1.98 -9.37
C GLY A 52 0.91 -0.90 -9.08
N TYR A 53 1.70 -0.49 -10.07
CA TYR A 53 2.83 0.41 -9.91
C TYR A 53 2.64 1.65 -10.78
N ASN A 54 2.50 2.80 -10.13
CA ASN A 54 2.33 4.08 -10.81
C ASN A 54 3.68 4.61 -11.32
N VAL A 55 3.63 5.76 -12.01
CA VAL A 55 4.84 6.39 -12.57
C VAL A 55 5.74 7.04 -11.50
N ALA A 56 5.18 7.41 -10.35
CA ALA A 56 5.86 8.05 -9.22
C ALA A 56 5.04 7.85 -7.92
N ASP A 57 5.74 7.81 -6.78
CA ASP A 57 5.11 7.76 -5.45
C ASP A 57 4.36 9.05 -5.09
N THR A 58 4.82 10.19 -5.62
CA THR A 58 4.29 11.52 -5.32
C THR A 58 3.02 11.90 -6.12
N ARG A 59 2.32 10.91 -6.69
CA ARG A 59 1.06 11.16 -7.41
C ARG A 59 -0.03 11.64 -6.46
N ARG A 60 -0.84 12.59 -6.94
CA ARG A 60 -1.98 13.11 -6.20
C ARG A 60 -3.08 12.07 -6.06
N ALA A 61 -3.85 12.10 -4.97
CA ALA A 61 -4.94 11.17 -4.72
C ALA A 61 -5.97 11.17 -5.86
N SER A 62 -6.37 12.35 -6.36
CA SER A 62 -7.28 12.43 -7.51
C SER A 62 -6.73 11.76 -8.78
N SER A 63 -5.41 11.78 -8.98
CA SER A 63 -4.76 11.10 -10.10
C SER A 63 -4.66 9.59 -9.89
N VAL A 64 -4.43 9.14 -8.67
CA VAL A 64 -4.46 7.70 -8.32
C VAL A 64 -5.87 7.14 -8.50
N LEU A 65 -6.90 7.90 -8.10
CA LEU A 65 -8.29 7.56 -8.33
C LEU A 65 -8.58 7.42 -9.83
N ALA A 66 -8.11 8.36 -10.66
CA ALA A 66 -8.27 8.30 -12.11
C ALA A 66 -7.48 7.15 -12.76
N ASP A 67 -6.29 6.82 -12.24
CA ASP A 67 -5.50 5.68 -12.70
C ASP A 67 -6.24 4.35 -12.41
N GLY A 68 -7.02 4.27 -11.33
CA GLY A 68 -7.77 3.06 -10.92
C GLY A 68 -6.90 1.95 -10.33
N TYR A 69 -5.62 2.24 -10.08
CA TYR A 69 -4.67 1.30 -9.48
C TYR A 69 -3.55 2.04 -8.74
N GLY A 70 -2.89 1.35 -7.82
CA GLY A 70 -1.61 1.83 -7.28
C GLY A 70 -0.88 0.89 -6.33
N GLN A 71 0.25 1.37 -5.85
CA GLN A 71 1.13 0.69 -4.89
C GLN A 71 0.90 1.22 -3.48
N CYS A 72 1.63 0.70 -2.49
CA CYS A 72 1.48 1.09 -1.07
C CYS A 72 1.37 2.60 -0.86
N ASN A 73 2.36 3.38 -1.32
CA ASN A 73 2.41 4.83 -1.10
C ASN A 73 1.28 5.61 -1.78
N THR A 74 0.97 5.28 -3.03
CA THR A 74 -0.07 5.96 -3.80
C THR A 74 -1.47 5.58 -3.33
N LYS A 75 -1.68 4.30 -2.96
CA LYS A 75 -2.93 3.83 -2.34
C LYS A 75 -3.11 4.43 -0.94
N ALA A 76 -2.03 4.58 -0.15
CA ALA A 76 -2.07 5.29 1.13
C ALA A 76 -2.49 6.76 0.94
N THR A 77 -1.91 7.43 -0.07
CA THR A 77 -2.26 8.82 -0.43
C THR A 77 -3.75 8.95 -0.76
N LEU A 78 -4.31 8.05 -1.58
CA LEU A 78 -5.74 8.04 -1.88
C LEU A 78 -6.60 7.72 -0.66
N LEU A 79 -6.23 6.71 0.14
CA LEU A 79 -6.96 6.35 1.35
C LEU A 79 -7.02 7.52 2.33
N MET A 80 -5.89 8.18 2.60
CA MET A 80 -5.84 9.37 3.44
C MET A 80 -6.72 10.50 2.90
N ALA A 81 -6.73 10.72 1.58
CA ALA A 81 -7.57 11.75 0.97
C ALA A 81 -9.07 11.49 1.19
N LEU A 82 -9.51 10.24 0.97
CA LEU A 82 -10.89 9.82 1.19
C LEU A 82 -11.27 9.96 2.68
N LEU A 83 -10.42 9.49 3.59
CA LEU A 83 -10.63 9.58 5.03
C LEU A 83 -10.78 11.04 5.48
N ARG A 84 -9.89 11.94 5.03
CA ARG A 84 -9.97 13.37 5.39
C ARG A 84 -11.22 14.04 4.82
N ALA A 85 -11.60 13.71 3.59
CA ALA A 85 -12.84 14.21 2.99
C ALA A 85 -14.10 13.70 3.72
N LEU A 86 -14.01 12.53 4.37
CA LEU A 86 -15.04 11.96 5.26
C LEU A 86 -14.96 12.48 6.71
N GLY A 87 -14.05 13.41 7.00
CA GLY A 87 -13.85 14.00 8.33
C GLY A 87 -13.13 13.08 9.32
N ILE A 88 -12.45 12.04 8.84
CA ILE A 88 -11.69 11.10 9.67
C ILE A 88 -10.23 11.56 9.78
N PRO A 89 -9.74 11.91 10.99
CA PRO A 89 -8.35 12.27 11.18
C PRO A 89 -7.42 11.09 10.90
N CYS A 90 -6.42 11.30 10.05
CA CYS A 90 -5.44 10.29 9.70
C CYS A 90 -4.03 10.87 9.53
N ARG A 91 -3.02 10.02 9.72
CA ARG A 91 -1.59 10.32 9.54
C ARG A 91 -0.91 9.19 8.76
N LEU A 92 0.28 9.45 8.25
CA LEU A 92 1.09 8.47 7.55
C LEU A 92 2.16 7.92 8.49
N HIS A 93 2.49 6.64 8.37
CA HIS A 93 3.68 6.05 8.99
C HIS A 93 4.60 5.55 7.88
N GLY A 94 5.85 6.01 7.86
CA GLY A 94 6.84 5.70 6.84
C GLY A 94 7.78 4.57 7.26
N PHE A 95 8.19 3.74 6.30
CA PHE A 95 9.09 2.62 6.48
C PHE A 95 10.03 2.46 5.29
N THR A 96 11.05 1.63 5.46
CA THR A 96 11.64 0.90 4.33
C THR A 96 11.32 -0.59 4.43
N ILE A 97 11.11 -1.22 3.27
CA ILE A 97 10.98 -2.67 3.13
C ILE A 97 12.12 -3.24 2.29
N ASP A 98 12.46 -4.50 2.52
CA ASP A 98 13.43 -5.21 1.67
C ASP A 98 12.80 -5.57 0.31
N LYS A 99 13.59 -5.44 -0.76
CA LYS A 99 13.15 -5.72 -2.13
C LYS A 99 12.67 -7.15 -2.37
N SER A 100 13.03 -8.10 -1.51
CA SER A 100 12.50 -9.48 -1.52
C SER A 100 10.97 -9.51 -1.58
N LEU A 101 10.31 -8.56 -0.91
CA LEU A 101 8.86 -8.43 -0.94
C LEU A 101 8.30 -8.23 -2.35
N GLN A 102 9.03 -7.53 -3.24
CA GLN A 102 8.63 -7.28 -4.61
C GLN A 102 9.12 -8.34 -5.60
N ARG A 103 9.87 -9.35 -5.15
CA ARG A 103 10.33 -10.44 -6.01
C ARG A 103 9.12 -11.19 -6.56
N GLY A 104 9.20 -11.60 -7.83
CA GLY A 104 8.06 -12.21 -8.54
C GLY A 104 7.12 -11.20 -9.20
N ILE A 105 7.07 -9.95 -8.72
CA ILE A 105 6.49 -8.83 -9.45
C ILE A 105 7.54 -8.11 -10.29
N VAL A 106 8.67 -7.74 -9.67
CA VAL A 106 9.81 -7.21 -10.40
C VAL A 106 10.37 -8.33 -11.26
N PRO A 107 10.53 -8.11 -12.58
CA PRO A 107 11.08 -9.13 -13.45
C PRO A 107 12.51 -9.49 -13.06
N GLU A 108 12.83 -10.79 -13.00
CA GLU A 108 14.16 -11.28 -12.55
C GLU A 108 15.31 -10.66 -13.36
N LEU A 109 15.12 -10.42 -14.67
CA LEU A 109 16.10 -9.78 -15.54
C LEU A 109 16.58 -8.40 -15.04
N VAL A 110 15.72 -7.67 -14.32
CA VAL A 110 16.00 -6.32 -13.81
C VAL A 110 15.99 -6.25 -12.28
N TYR A 111 15.78 -7.36 -11.58
CA TYR A 111 15.68 -7.40 -10.12
C TYR A 111 16.99 -7.01 -9.41
N TRP A 112 18.14 -7.26 -10.04
CA TRP A 112 19.44 -6.80 -9.54
C TRP A 112 19.56 -5.27 -9.50
N MET A 113 18.77 -4.55 -10.31
CA MET A 113 18.76 -3.08 -10.35
C MET A 113 17.86 -2.47 -9.26
N ALA A 114 16.94 -3.25 -8.69
CA ALA A 114 16.06 -2.76 -7.64
C ALA A 114 16.87 -2.44 -6.38
N PRO A 115 16.67 -1.25 -5.77
CA PRO A 115 17.34 -0.90 -4.53
C PRO A 115 16.96 -1.90 -3.45
N ARG A 116 17.88 -2.18 -2.52
CA ARG A 116 17.62 -3.13 -1.43
C ARG A 116 16.48 -2.67 -0.53
N ASN A 117 16.51 -1.38 -0.16
CA ASN A 117 15.51 -0.74 0.68
C ASN A 117 14.57 0.07 -0.21
N ILE A 118 13.28 -0.17 -0.08
CA ILE A 118 12.22 0.47 -0.85
C ILE A 118 11.33 1.25 0.11
N LEU A 119 11.01 2.50 -0.22
CA LEU A 119 10.11 3.31 0.58
C LEU A 119 8.71 2.71 0.61
N HIS A 120 8.17 2.63 1.82
CA HIS A 120 6.89 2.03 2.11
C HIS A 120 6.15 2.89 3.11
N SER A 121 4.82 2.79 3.12
CA SER A 121 4.00 3.48 4.10
C SER A 121 2.67 2.79 4.33
N TRP A 122 2.07 3.08 5.47
CA TRP A 122 0.69 2.78 5.77
C TRP A 122 -0.03 4.00 6.36
N VAL A 123 -1.34 3.87 6.51
CA VAL A 123 -2.18 4.93 7.08
C VAL A 123 -2.52 4.58 8.52
N GLU A 124 -2.47 5.55 9.43
CA GLU A 124 -3.04 5.40 10.76
C GLU A 124 -4.28 6.30 10.88
N VAL A 125 -5.37 5.73 11.37
CA VAL A 125 -6.64 6.45 11.58
C VAL A 125 -6.97 6.57 13.04
N ARG A 126 -7.59 7.68 13.44
CA ARG A 126 -8.03 7.87 14.82
C ARG A 126 -9.49 7.47 14.99
N LEU A 127 -9.73 6.38 15.73
CA LEU A 127 -11.07 5.89 16.08
C LEU A 127 -11.16 5.75 17.61
N ASP A 128 -12.20 6.29 18.23
CA ASP A 128 -12.46 6.21 19.68
C ASP A 128 -11.26 6.57 20.59
N GLY A 129 -10.44 7.52 20.13
CA GLY A 129 -9.26 8.01 20.84
C GLY A 129 -7.99 7.18 20.63
N GLN A 130 -8.05 6.08 19.89
CA GLN A 130 -6.92 5.22 19.55
C GLN A 130 -6.46 5.42 18.11
N TRP A 131 -5.18 5.19 17.85
CA TRP A 131 -4.64 5.08 16.49
C TRP A 131 -4.69 3.63 16.05
N ILE A 132 -5.28 3.39 14.88
CA ILE A 132 -5.40 2.07 14.27
C ILE A 132 -4.62 2.05 12.97
N ASN A 133 -3.79 1.02 12.79
CA ASN A 133 -2.92 0.86 11.63
C ASN A 133 -3.67 0.21 10.47
N LEU A 134 -3.64 0.86 9.31
CA LEU A 134 -4.24 0.37 8.07
C LEU A 134 -3.15 0.11 7.05
N GLU A 135 -2.65 -1.13 6.93
CA GLU A 135 -1.71 -1.56 5.88
C GLU A 135 -2.35 -2.61 4.95
N GLY A 136 -3.37 -3.34 5.42
CA GLY A 136 -3.96 -4.45 4.66
C GLY A 136 -4.64 -4.07 3.33
N PHE A 137 -4.80 -2.78 3.03
CA PHE A 137 -5.43 -2.28 1.80
C PHE A 137 -4.57 -2.47 0.54
N ILE A 138 -3.31 -2.88 0.66
CA ILE A 138 -2.36 -2.79 -0.46
C ILE A 138 -2.68 -3.81 -1.56
N LEU A 139 -2.87 -5.08 -1.18
CA LEU A 139 -3.23 -6.14 -2.11
C LEU A 139 -4.75 -6.23 -2.24
N ASP A 140 -5.23 -6.20 -3.49
CA ASP A 140 -6.64 -6.52 -3.77
C ASP A 140 -6.93 -8.01 -3.51
N GLN A 141 -8.18 -8.31 -3.15
CA GLN A 141 -8.60 -9.64 -2.74
C GLN A 141 -8.28 -10.73 -3.79
N GLN A 142 -8.40 -10.43 -5.08
CA GLN A 142 -8.11 -11.40 -6.14
C GLN A 142 -6.63 -11.79 -6.20
N VAL A 143 -5.71 -10.82 -6.02
CA VAL A 143 -4.27 -11.10 -5.93
C VAL A 143 -3.99 -11.97 -4.71
N LEU A 144 -4.53 -11.62 -3.54
CA LEU A 144 -4.34 -12.40 -2.31
C LEU A 144 -4.85 -13.84 -2.47
N SER A 145 -6.06 -14.03 -2.99
CA SER A 145 -6.63 -15.37 -3.21
C SER A 145 -5.82 -16.20 -4.21
N SER A 146 -5.25 -15.57 -5.23
CA SER A 146 -4.37 -16.26 -6.19
C SER A 146 -3.07 -16.72 -5.54
N LEU A 147 -2.50 -15.91 -4.64
CA LEU A 147 -1.32 -16.31 -3.85
C LEU A 147 -1.66 -17.43 -2.87
N GLN A 148 -2.80 -17.38 -2.19
CA GLN A 148 -3.26 -18.44 -1.29
C GLN A 148 -3.43 -19.78 -2.02
N ALA A 149 -4.03 -19.75 -3.21
CA ALA A 149 -4.22 -20.93 -4.05
C ALA A 149 -2.89 -21.50 -4.60
N ALA A 150 -1.94 -20.63 -4.94
CA ALA A 150 -0.61 -21.05 -5.38
C ALA A 150 0.24 -21.65 -4.24
N PHE A 151 -0.07 -21.31 -2.98
CA PHE A 151 0.72 -21.69 -1.81
C PHE A 151 -0.14 -22.26 -0.65
N PRO A 152 -0.94 -23.31 -0.88
CA PRO A 152 -1.95 -23.77 0.08
C PRO A 152 -1.37 -24.26 1.42
N GLY A 153 -0.15 -24.80 1.41
CA GLY A 153 0.54 -25.29 2.60
C GLY A 153 1.41 -24.26 3.32
N ARG A 154 1.47 -23.00 2.85
CA ARG A 154 2.35 -21.98 3.42
C ARG A 154 1.57 -21.05 4.35
N THR A 155 2.14 -20.82 5.53
CA THR A 155 1.71 -19.77 6.45
C THR A 155 2.46 -18.48 6.18
N SER A 156 3.77 -18.51 5.94
CA SER A 156 4.57 -17.31 5.70
C SER A 156 5.00 -17.11 4.23
N LEU A 157 4.94 -15.87 3.77
CA LEU A 157 5.29 -15.43 2.43
C LEU A 157 5.88 -14.01 2.46
N CYS A 158 7.09 -13.86 1.93
CA CYS A 158 7.74 -12.58 1.63
C CYS A 158 8.14 -12.55 0.14
N ALA A 159 7.17 -12.30 -0.73
CA ALA A 159 7.31 -12.18 -2.18
C ALA A 159 5.96 -11.77 -2.79
N TYR A 160 5.95 -11.45 -4.09
CA TYR A 160 4.76 -11.13 -4.86
C TYR A 160 3.93 -9.97 -4.29
N GLY A 161 4.57 -9.06 -3.57
CA GLY A 161 3.89 -7.95 -2.90
C GLY A 161 3.25 -8.34 -1.57
N ALA A 162 3.45 -9.56 -1.06
CA ALA A 162 3.00 -9.98 0.25
C ALA A 162 4.21 -10.17 1.18
N GLY A 163 4.06 -9.75 2.43
CA GLY A 163 4.99 -9.92 3.54
C GLY A 163 4.21 -10.24 4.81
N THR A 164 3.83 -11.51 5.00
CA THR A 164 2.98 -11.96 6.10
C THR A 164 3.40 -13.33 6.62
N ASP A 165 3.17 -13.59 7.90
CA ASP A 165 3.35 -14.91 8.53
C ASP A 165 2.05 -15.74 8.59
N CYS A 166 0.94 -15.18 8.10
CA CYS A 166 -0.40 -15.77 8.12
C CYS A 166 -1.10 -15.67 6.75
N LEU A 167 -0.46 -16.08 5.65
CA LEU A 167 -0.95 -15.99 4.26
C LEU A 167 -2.37 -16.49 4.06
N GLN A 168 -2.77 -17.57 4.73
CA GLN A 168 -4.11 -18.16 4.57
C GLN A 168 -5.19 -17.39 5.34
N ALA A 169 -4.81 -16.57 6.32
CA ALA A 169 -5.72 -15.76 7.12
C ALA A 169 -5.04 -14.45 7.57
N PRO A 170 -4.61 -13.57 6.64
CA PRO A 170 -3.93 -12.34 7.00
C PRO A 170 -4.95 -11.34 7.54
N MET A 171 -4.50 -10.42 8.39
CA MET A 171 -5.36 -9.39 8.97
C MET A 171 -5.61 -8.27 7.95
N VAL A 172 -6.34 -8.53 6.87
CA VAL A 172 -6.59 -7.54 5.79
C VAL A 172 -8.01 -6.99 5.79
N THR A 173 -8.89 -7.51 6.62
CA THR A 173 -10.29 -7.07 6.70
C THR A 173 -10.48 -6.05 7.81
N TRP A 174 -11.07 -4.91 7.49
CA TRP A 174 -11.42 -3.90 8.47
C TRP A 174 -12.45 -4.44 9.47
N GLN A 175 -12.10 -4.37 10.76
CA GLN A 175 -12.96 -4.78 11.87
C GLN A 175 -12.81 -3.86 13.09
N GLY A 176 -12.40 -2.60 12.87
CA GLY A 176 -12.08 -1.68 13.97
C GLY A 176 -10.75 -1.96 14.66
N ARG A 177 -9.83 -2.66 13.99
CA ARG A 177 -8.51 -3.07 14.51
C ARG A 177 -7.46 -3.00 13.41
N ASP A 178 -6.20 -3.11 13.80
CA ASP A 178 -5.08 -3.04 12.87
C ASP A 178 -5.18 -4.06 11.74
N THR A 179 -4.69 -3.66 10.57
CA THR A 179 -4.62 -4.51 9.37
C THR A 179 -3.21 -4.50 8.78
N TYR A 180 -2.73 -5.66 8.33
CA TYR A 180 -1.38 -5.86 7.81
C TYR A 180 -1.32 -6.87 6.66
N ILE A 181 -0.41 -6.62 5.71
CA ILE A 181 -0.12 -7.54 4.61
C ILE A 181 1.34 -7.51 4.13
N GLN A 182 2.13 -6.52 4.55
CA GLN A 182 3.53 -6.34 4.16
C GLN A 182 4.50 -6.17 5.35
N ARG A 183 3.98 -6.19 6.59
CA ARG A 183 4.76 -6.00 7.83
C ARG A 183 6.05 -6.83 7.93
N THR A 184 6.09 -8.08 7.46
CA THR A 184 7.30 -8.91 7.62
C THR A 184 8.46 -8.48 6.71
N GLY A 185 8.20 -7.63 5.72
CA GLY A 185 9.23 -7.05 4.86
C GLY A 185 9.89 -5.79 5.41
N ILE A 186 9.36 -5.21 6.51
CA ILE A 186 9.84 -3.93 7.05
C ILE A 186 11.22 -4.10 7.68
N ASN A 187 12.17 -3.28 7.19
CA ASN A 187 13.55 -3.30 7.63
C ASN A 187 14.06 -1.98 8.23
N ALA A 188 13.27 -0.90 8.19
CA ALA A 188 13.45 0.31 9.01
C ALA A 188 12.13 1.04 9.23
N ASP A 189 11.99 1.65 10.41
CA ASP A 189 10.91 2.57 10.78
C ASP A 189 11.41 4.01 10.61
N LEU A 190 10.69 4.80 9.80
CA LEU A 190 11.02 6.21 9.50
C LEU A 190 10.16 7.20 10.31
N GLY A 191 9.21 6.69 11.10
CA GLY A 191 8.35 7.47 11.96
C GLY A 191 7.04 7.93 11.31
N VAL A 192 6.38 8.85 12.02
CA VAL A 192 5.03 9.28 11.72
C VAL A 192 5.03 10.69 11.16
N PHE A 193 4.25 10.89 10.09
CA PHE A 193 4.13 12.14 9.35
C PHE A 193 2.68 12.59 9.27
N ASP A 194 2.47 13.90 9.35
CA ASP A 194 1.13 14.47 9.23
C ASP A 194 0.55 14.29 7.81
N SER A 195 1.35 14.07 6.77
CA SER A 195 0.89 13.86 5.39
C SER A 195 1.93 13.15 4.51
N PRO A 196 1.54 12.59 3.35
CA PRO A 196 2.48 12.12 2.33
C PRO A 196 3.43 13.21 1.85
N ASP A 197 2.98 14.45 1.72
CA ASP A 197 3.81 15.58 1.32
C ASP A 197 4.97 15.80 2.32
N ALA A 198 4.69 15.72 3.62
CA ALA A 198 5.71 15.82 4.65
C ALA A 198 6.71 14.66 4.56
N PHE A 199 6.21 13.42 4.42
CA PHE A 199 7.06 12.24 4.27
C PHE A 199 7.98 12.34 3.05
N PHE A 200 7.44 12.65 1.88
CA PHE A 200 8.22 12.73 0.63
C PHE A 200 9.11 13.97 0.53
N SER A 201 8.94 14.95 1.41
CA SER A 201 9.89 16.07 1.53
C SER A 201 11.19 15.67 2.23
N GLU A 202 11.15 14.63 3.06
CA GLU A 202 12.31 14.10 3.80
C GLU A 202 12.87 12.82 3.16
N TYR A 203 11.99 11.97 2.63
CA TYR A 203 12.32 10.65 2.09
C TYR A 203 11.82 10.50 0.66
N GLU A 204 12.73 10.48 -0.31
CA GLU A 204 12.38 10.22 -1.71
C GLU A 204 13.20 9.06 -2.28
N GLN A 205 12.53 8.13 -2.96
CA GLN A 205 13.21 7.07 -3.69
C GLN A 205 13.62 7.61 -5.06
N ALA A 206 14.88 7.99 -5.19
CA ALA A 206 15.41 8.61 -6.39
C ALA A 206 15.25 7.72 -7.65
N LEU A 207 14.21 7.97 -8.42
CA LEU A 207 14.00 7.43 -9.77
C LEU A 207 14.51 8.43 -10.82
N THR A 208 15.80 8.76 -10.75
CA THR A 208 16.44 9.76 -11.62
C THR A 208 17.21 9.12 -12.78
N GLY A 209 17.53 9.93 -13.79
CA GLY A 209 18.32 9.53 -14.96
C GLY A 209 17.72 8.37 -15.76
N VAL A 210 18.60 7.54 -16.33
CA VAL A 210 18.23 6.40 -17.20
C VAL A 210 17.41 5.35 -16.45
N ARG A 211 17.73 5.07 -15.18
CA ARG A 211 16.97 4.11 -14.35
C ARG A 211 15.54 4.57 -14.14
N GLY A 212 15.37 5.85 -13.80
CA GLY A 212 14.05 6.48 -13.70
C GLY A 212 13.27 6.42 -15.01
N TRP A 213 13.92 6.70 -16.13
CA TRP A 213 13.28 6.62 -17.44
C TRP A 213 12.85 5.18 -17.78
N LEU A 214 13.70 4.19 -17.56
CA LEU A 214 13.39 2.77 -17.77
C LEU A 214 12.23 2.31 -16.88
N TYR A 215 12.23 2.72 -15.61
CA TYR A 215 11.13 2.40 -14.70
C TYR A 215 9.80 2.96 -15.22
N ARG A 216 9.77 4.26 -15.53
CA ARG A 216 8.57 4.98 -15.95
C ARG A 216 8.00 4.53 -17.29
N ASN A 217 8.82 4.03 -18.21
CA ASN A 217 8.38 3.71 -19.57
C ASN A 217 8.33 2.21 -19.87
N ILE A 218 9.02 1.37 -19.10
CA ILE A 218 9.15 -0.06 -19.41
C ILE A 218 8.86 -0.93 -18.18
N ILE A 219 9.69 -0.82 -17.13
CA ILE A 219 9.70 -1.80 -16.04
C ILE A 219 8.35 -1.81 -15.31
N ARG A 220 7.76 -0.65 -14.98
CA ARG A 220 6.47 -0.60 -14.28
C ARG A 220 5.33 -1.24 -15.08
N HIS A 221 5.35 -1.13 -16.41
CA HIS A 221 4.32 -1.73 -17.25
C HIS A 221 4.45 -3.26 -17.25
N TRP A 222 5.68 -3.77 -17.27
CA TRP A 222 5.94 -5.20 -17.12
C TRP A 222 5.52 -5.70 -15.73
N MET A 223 5.85 -4.97 -14.67
CA MET A 223 5.39 -5.27 -13.30
C MET A 223 3.86 -5.32 -13.23
N ASN A 224 3.16 -4.34 -13.80
CA ASN A 224 1.69 -4.30 -13.84
C ASN A 224 1.09 -5.46 -14.64
N HIS A 225 1.73 -5.86 -15.74
CA HIS A 225 1.31 -7.04 -16.49
C HIS A 225 1.45 -8.33 -15.65
N ARG A 226 2.54 -8.46 -14.88
CA ARG A 226 2.74 -9.60 -13.96
C ARG A 226 1.73 -9.59 -12.82
N VAL A 227 1.44 -8.44 -12.21
CA VAL A 227 0.39 -8.33 -11.19
C VAL A 227 -0.97 -8.72 -11.78
N ALA A 228 -1.29 -8.27 -13.00
CA ALA A 228 -2.52 -8.67 -13.68
C ALA A 228 -2.57 -10.18 -13.99
N ALA A 229 -1.43 -10.81 -14.30
CA ALA A 229 -1.34 -12.26 -14.47
C ALA A 229 -1.56 -13.00 -13.14
N ILE A 230 -0.93 -12.55 -12.05
CA ILE A 230 -1.15 -13.07 -10.69
C ILE A 230 -2.63 -12.98 -10.33
N ARG A 231 -3.26 -11.83 -10.59
CA ARG A 231 -4.69 -11.61 -10.34
C ARG A 231 -5.61 -12.61 -11.07
N ARG A 232 -5.15 -13.15 -12.21
CA ARG A 232 -5.85 -14.19 -12.99
C ARG A 232 -5.41 -15.62 -12.60
N GLY A 233 -4.67 -15.79 -11.51
CA GLY A 233 -4.18 -17.08 -11.01
C GLY A 233 -2.82 -17.51 -11.56
N ALA A 234 -2.20 -16.75 -12.46
CA ALA A 234 -0.88 -17.08 -13.01
C ALA A 234 0.24 -16.51 -12.14
N VAL A 235 0.59 -17.22 -11.06
CA VAL A 235 1.68 -16.86 -10.15
C VAL A 235 3.03 -17.34 -10.73
N PRO A 236 3.97 -16.43 -11.04
CA PRO A 236 5.27 -16.81 -11.60
C PRO A 236 6.07 -17.67 -10.62
N THR A 237 6.78 -18.70 -11.10
CA THR A 237 7.75 -19.43 -10.26
C THR A 237 9.02 -18.61 -10.06
N LEU A 238 9.52 -18.54 -8.82
CA LEU A 238 10.80 -17.90 -8.54
C LEU A 238 11.95 -18.89 -8.69
N PRO A 239 13.10 -18.46 -9.25
CA PRO A 239 14.31 -19.27 -9.23
C PRO A 239 14.91 -19.31 -7.81
N GLY A 240 15.18 -20.52 -7.31
CA GLY A 240 15.69 -20.80 -5.97
C GLY A 240 14.88 -21.86 -5.23
N ASP A 241 15.32 -22.24 -4.04
CA ASP A 241 14.55 -23.06 -3.10
C ASP A 241 13.52 -22.21 -2.34
N GLY A 242 12.71 -22.84 -1.48
CA GLY A 242 11.66 -22.17 -0.70
C GLY A 242 12.15 -21.03 0.22
N ASN A 243 13.47 -20.86 0.39
CA ASN A 243 14.09 -19.75 1.12
C ASN A 243 13.91 -18.41 0.41
N ALA A 244 13.75 -18.41 -0.92
CA ALA A 244 13.48 -17.19 -1.71
C ALA A 244 12.13 -16.52 -1.37
N LEU A 245 11.29 -17.18 -0.59
CA LEU A 245 9.95 -16.74 -0.17
C LEU A 245 9.89 -16.39 1.32
N MET A 246 11.02 -16.40 2.02
CA MET A 246 11.16 -16.00 3.42
C MET A 246 11.77 -14.58 3.50
N PRO A 247 11.39 -13.79 4.51
CA PRO A 247 12.00 -12.48 4.70
C PRO A 247 13.49 -12.61 5.05
N ASP A 248 14.37 -11.97 4.27
CA ASP A 248 15.82 -11.81 4.58
C ASP A 248 16.04 -10.57 5.47
N VAL A 249 15.11 -10.35 6.41
CA VAL A 249 15.08 -9.19 7.30
C VAL A 249 15.04 -9.72 8.73
N PRO A 250 15.81 -9.14 9.67
CA PRO A 250 15.75 -9.53 11.07
C PRO A 250 14.32 -9.50 11.58
N ALA A 251 13.92 -10.54 12.31
CA ALA A 251 12.59 -10.58 12.91
C ALA A 251 12.40 -9.35 13.83
N ARG A 252 11.34 -8.57 13.56
CA ARG A 252 10.80 -7.49 14.42
C ARG A 252 11.61 -6.18 14.43
N VAL A 253 11.71 -5.52 13.29
CA VAL A 253 12.13 -4.10 13.26
C VAL A 253 11.03 -3.16 13.80
N PHE A 254 9.77 -3.57 13.70
CA PHE A 254 8.62 -2.85 14.24
C PHE A 254 7.96 -3.65 15.37
N THR A 255 7.67 -2.98 16.50
CA THR A 255 6.87 -3.52 17.60
C THR A 255 5.59 -2.69 17.71
N ASP A 256 4.44 -3.36 17.71
CA ASP A 256 3.12 -2.74 17.93
C ASP A 256 3.21 -1.90 19.23
N ARG A 257 3.05 -0.58 19.13
CA ARG A 257 3.05 0.35 20.27
C ARG A 257 1.65 0.61 20.79
#